data_AF-A0A2H3J8R9-F1
#
_entry.id   AF-A0A2H3J8R9-F1
#
_cell.length_a   1.000
_cell.length_b   1.000
_cell.length_c   1.000
_cell.angle_alpha   90.00
_cell.angle_beta   90.00
_cell.angle_gamma   90.00
#
_symmetry.space_group_name_H-M   'P 1'
#
loop_
_entity.id
_entity.type
_entity.pdbx_description
1 polymer ?
#
loop_
_entity_poly.entity_id
_entity_poly.type
_entity_poly.pdbx_seq_one_letter_code
_entity_poly.pdbx_strand_id
1 'polypeptide(L)' 'SLFSNRDTFDLVVVYDNASESFGDVNTPPSILSQAIYEVVFRKNLKRPQVLLVGGLQAWKKEFG' A
#
# COMPACT_ATOMS: atom_id res chain seq x y z
N SER A 1 14.30 -8.67 -4.30
CA SER A 1 13.43 -7.70 -5.01
C SER A 1 13.13 -6.53 -4.07
N LEU A 2 12.67 -5.38 -4.59
CA LEU A 2 12.29 -4.23 -3.76
C LEU A 2 11.21 -4.59 -2.73
N PHE A 3 10.24 -5.42 -3.14
CA PHE A 3 9.17 -5.88 -2.26
C PHE A 3 9.70 -6.66 -1.03
N SER A 4 10.70 -7.52 -1.19
CA SER A 4 11.30 -8.27 -0.08
C SER A 4 12.08 -7.39 0.91
N ASN A 5 12.48 -6.19 0.50
CA ASN A 5 13.22 -5.22 1.30
C ASN A 5 12.33 -4.04 1.74
N ARG A 6 11.00 -4.18 1.69
CA ARG A 6 10.04 -3.13 2.09
C ARG A 6 10.28 -2.60 3.52
N ASP A 7 10.84 -3.43 4.39
CA ASP A 7 11.25 -3.12 5.76
C ASP A 7 12.40 -2.10 5.86
N THR A 8 13.17 -1.89 4.80
CA THR A 8 14.27 -0.92 4.81
C THR A 8 13.80 0.52 4.53
N PHE A 9 12.63 0.70 3.92
CA PHE A 9 12.07 2.01 3.57
C PHE A 9 11.37 2.66 4.78
N ASP A 10 11.35 4.00 4.83
CA ASP A 10 10.63 4.75 5.87
C ASP A 10 9.10 4.63 5.71
N LEU A 11 8.63 4.61 4.46
CA LEU A 11 7.20 4.56 4.13
C LEU A 11 6.96 3.63 2.95
N VAL A 12 5.88 2.85 3.04
CA VAL A 12 5.34 2.04 1.94
C VAL A 12 3.97 2.61 1.58
N VAL A 13 3.82 3.01 0.31
CA VAL A 13 2.56 3.54 -0.22
C VAL A 13 1.95 2.49 -1.14
N VAL A 14 0.69 2.16 -0.89
CA VAL A 14 -0.15 1.32 -1.75
C VAL A 14 -1.03 2.22 -2.61
N TYR A 15 -1.18 1.89 -3.88
CA TYR A 15 -2.10 2.60 -4.77
C TYR A 15 -2.64 1.64 -5.84
N ASP A 16 -3.79 1.99 -6.38
CA ASP A 16 -4.36 1.39 -7.57
C ASP A 16 -4.82 2.50 -8.55
N ASN A 17 -5.82 2.24 -9.38
CA ASN A 17 -6.29 3.23 -10.33
C ASN A 17 -6.98 4.44 -9.67
N ALA A 18 -7.86 4.22 -8.67
CA ALA A 18 -8.77 5.26 -8.16
C ALA A 18 -9.32 5.06 -6.74
N SER A 19 -8.85 4.07 -5.97
CA SER A 19 -9.39 3.80 -4.63
C SER A 19 -9.10 4.93 -3.64
N GLU A 20 -10.13 5.30 -2.88
CA GLU A 20 -10.03 6.32 -1.82
C GLU A 20 -9.88 5.72 -0.42
N SER A 21 -10.16 4.42 -0.27
CA SER A 21 -9.96 3.67 0.97
C SER A 21 -9.49 2.25 0.65
N PHE A 22 -9.07 1.50 1.69
CA PHE A 22 -8.75 0.09 1.52
C PHE A 22 -9.98 -0.77 1.18
N GLY A 23 -11.20 -0.26 1.36
CA GLY A 23 -12.44 -0.98 1.06
C GLY A 23 -12.70 -2.18 1.97
N ASP A 24 -13.59 -3.07 1.52
CA ASP A 24 -13.89 -4.33 2.21
C ASP A 24 -12.70 -5.30 2.16
N VAL A 25 -12.71 -6.29 3.05
CA VAL A 25 -11.62 -7.28 3.22
C VAL A 25 -11.26 -8.05 1.94
N ASN A 26 -12.20 -8.16 0.99
CA ASN A 26 -12.01 -8.88 -0.27
C ASN A 26 -11.53 -7.99 -1.43
N THR A 27 -11.29 -6.71 -1.19
CA THR A 27 -10.77 -5.80 -2.21
C THR A 27 -9.26 -5.99 -2.39
N PRO A 28 -8.71 -5.74 -3.59
CA PRO A 28 -7.28 -5.88 -3.82
C PRO A 28 -6.39 -5.07 -2.85
N PRO A 29 -6.69 -3.79 -2.52
CA PRO A 29 -5.91 -3.05 -1.52
C PRO A 29 -5.92 -3.69 -0.13
N SER A 30 -7.08 -4.20 0.32
CA SER A 30 -7.20 -4.89 1.61
C SER A 30 -6.42 -6.20 1.64
N ILE A 31 -6.53 -7.02 0.59
CA ILE A 31 -5.79 -8.29 0.48
C ILE A 31 -4.28 -8.04 0.51
N LEU A 32 -3.78 -7.02 -0.22
CA LEU A 32 -2.36 -6.67 -0.19
C LEU A 32 -1.93 -6.16 1.19
N SER A 33 -2.75 -5.32 1.83
CA SER A 33 -2.51 -4.82 3.18
C SER A 33 -2.39 -5.97 4.18
N GLN A 34 -3.29 -6.95 4.10
CA GLN A 34 -3.26 -8.17 4.91
C GLN A 34 -2.02 -9.00 4.62
N ALA A 35 -1.65 -9.21 3.35
CA ALA A 35 -0.42 -9.93 2.98
C ALA A 35 0.85 -9.25 3.50
N ILE A 36 0.87 -7.92 3.59
CA ILE A 36 1.99 -7.15 4.16
C ILE A 36 2.04 -7.26 5.69
N TYR A 37 0.91 -7.42 6.38
CA TYR A 37 0.87 -7.58 7.84
C TYR A 37 1.04 -9.03 8.29
N GLU A 38 0.21 -9.95 7.78
CA GLU A 38 0.08 -11.32 8.31
C GLU A 38 1.23 -12.23 7.91
N VAL A 39 1.82 -12.04 6.72
CA VAL A 39 2.88 -12.93 6.21
C VAL A 39 4.26 -12.53 6.77
N VAL A 40 4.32 -11.47 7.59
CA VAL A 40 5.56 -10.71 7.82
C VAL A 40 5.92 -10.65 9.30
N PHE A 41 5.78 -11.76 10.00
CA PHE A 41 6.24 -11.91 11.39
C PHE A 41 7.75 -11.63 11.60
N ARG A 42 8.54 -11.37 10.54
CA ARG A 42 10.00 -11.13 10.62
C ARG A 42 10.50 -9.80 10.02
N LYS A 43 9.66 -9.02 9.34
CA LYS A 43 10.09 -7.82 8.58
C LYS A 43 9.11 -6.66 8.75
N ASN A 44 9.03 -6.15 9.98
CA ASN A 44 8.12 -5.06 10.33
C ASN A 44 8.47 -3.80 9.55
N LEU A 45 7.44 -3.12 9.01
CA LEU A 45 7.61 -1.80 8.43
C LEU A 45 7.92 -0.78 9.54
N LYS A 46 8.73 0.23 9.23
CA LYS A 46 9.03 1.34 10.15
C LYS A 46 7.79 2.16 10.50
N ARG A 47 6.85 2.25 9.56
CA ARG A 47 5.53 2.91 9.70
C ARG A 47 4.46 2.01 9.08
N PRO A 48 3.19 2.11 9.52
CA PRO A 48 2.08 1.47 8.80
C PRO A 48 2.07 1.88 7.33
N GLN A 49 1.74 0.95 6.44
CA GLN A 49 1.49 1.29 5.04
C GLN A 49 0.32 2.26 4.93
N VAL A 50 0.40 3.13 3.94
CA VAL A 50 -0.65 4.12 3.64
C VAL A 50 -1.17 3.92 2.23
N LEU A 51 -2.43 4.32 2.01
CA LEU A 51 -3.03 4.36 0.67
C LEU A 51 -2.81 5.74 0.04
N LEU A 52 -2.44 5.76 -1.24
CA LEU A 52 -2.56 6.98 -2.06
C LEU A 52 -4.02 7.18 -2.43
N VAL A 53 -4.69 8.07 -1.71
CA VAL A 53 -6.11 8.38 -1.90
C VAL A 53 -6.37 8.85 -3.34
N GLY A 54 -7.32 8.21 -4.01
CA GLY A 54 -7.69 8.48 -5.40
C GLY A 54 -6.72 7.88 -6.44
N GLY A 55 -5.74 7.09 -6.00
CA GLY A 55 -4.86 6.29 -6.83
C GLY A 55 -4.08 7.08 -7.90
N LEU A 56 -3.73 6.40 -8.97
CA LEU A 56 -2.99 6.98 -10.09
C LEU A 56 -3.77 8.10 -10.80
N GLN A 57 -5.10 8.04 -10.82
CA GLN A 57 -5.92 9.09 -11.42
C GLN A 57 -5.78 10.42 -10.67
N ALA A 58 -5.93 10.42 -9.35
CA ALA A 58 -5.76 11.63 -8.55
C ALA A 58 -4.32 12.17 -8.66
N TRP A 59 -3.32 11.28 -8.64
CA TRP A 59 -1.93 11.69 -8.83
C TRP A 59 -1.68 12.37 -10.17
N LYS A 60 -2.17 11.79 -11.28
CA LYS A 60 -2.03 12.38 -12.62
C LYS A 60 -2.80 13.69 -12.76
N LYS A 61 -3.96 13.81 -12.11
CA LYS A 61 -4.73 15.06 -12.12
C LYS A 61 -3.96 16.20 -11.45
N GLU A 62 -3.24 15.91 -10.38
CA GLU A 62 -2.51 16.92 -9.59
C GLU A 62 -1.11 17.20 -10.15
N PHE A 63 -0.41 16.18 -10.67
CA PHE A 63 1.02 16.25 -11.00
C PHE A 63 1.39 15.77 -12.41
N GLY A 64 0.43 15.29 -13.21
CA GLY A 64 0.65 14.66 -14.52
C GLY A 64 0.46 15.57 -15.71
#